data_AF-A0A4Z2HCQ3-F1
#
_entry.id   AF-A0A4Z2HCQ3-F1
#
_cell.length_a   1.000
_cell.length_b   1.000
_cell.length_c   1.000
_cell.angle_alpha   90.00
_cell.angle_beta   90.00
_cell.angle_gamma   90.00
#
_symmetry.space_group_name_H-M   'P 1'
#
loop_
_entity.id
_entity.type
_entity.pdbx_description
1 polymer ?
#
loop_
_entity_poly.entity_id
_entity_poly.type
_entity_poly.pdbx_seq_one_letter_code
_entity_poly.pdbx_strand_id
1 'polypeptide(L)'
;MLLSAVLHIGDLRFTSLTDDDTAFPSDLQLLERVAGLLQVCSSDLSSALTSDVQYFKGDLITGAQTVEASQQSRDQLAKVIYGRLFSYLVNSTNDYLQGQDDSAGDPALEIGILDIFGFEEVQRNGFEQPNAFMTFRD
;
A
#
# COMPACT_ATOMS: atom_id res chain seq x y z
N MET A 1 -13.25 7.70 -3.84
CA MET A 1 -12.23 7.84 -4.91
C MET A 1 -10.99 6.97 -4.63
N LEU A 2 -10.37 7.06 -3.45
CA LEU A 2 -9.19 6.26 -3.08
C LEU A 2 -9.39 4.73 -3.14
N LEU A 3 -10.53 4.20 -2.69
CA LEU A 3 -10.80 2.76 -2.78
C LEU A 3 -10.87 2.26 -4.24
N SER A 4 -11.47 3.07 -5.13
CA SER A 4 -11.48 2.79 -6.57
C SER A 4 -10.08 2.87 -7.18
N ALA A 5 -9.22 3.78 -6.69
CA ALA A 5 -7.82 3.82 -7.09
C ALA A 5 -7.08 2.52 -6.71
N VAL A 6 -7.24 2.03 -5.48
CA VAL A 6 -6.63 0.76 -5.03
C VAL A 6 -7.09 -0.42 -5.90
N LEU A 7 -8.38 -0.50 -6.22
CA LEU A 7 -8.91 -1.55 -7.09
C LEU A 7 -8.26 -1.50 -8.49
N HIS A 8 -8.24 -0.32 -9.11
CA HIS A 8 -7.67 -0.16 -10.45
C HIS A 8 -6.15 -0.31 -10.50
N ILE A 9 -5.42 -0.01 -9.41
CA ILE A 9 -3.99 -0.31 -9.31
C ILE A 9 -3.75 -1.82 -9.43
N GLY A 10 -4.58 -2.63 -8.78
CA GLY A 10 -4.46 -4.09 -8.82
C GLY A 10 -4.64 -4.69 -10.22
N ASP A 11 -5.37 -4.00 -11.10
CA ASP A 11 -5.59 -4.41 -12.49
C ASP A 11 -4.43 -4.06 -13.44
N LEU A 12 -3.46 -3.23 -13.01
CA LEU A 12 -2.31 -2.86 -13.84
C LEU A 12 -1.46 -4.09 -14.18
N ARG A 13 -1.13 -4.26 -15.45
CA ARG A 13 -0.30 -5.36 -15.96
C ARG A 13 0.95 -4.83 -16.61
N PHE A 14 2.00 -5.65 -16.57
CA PHE A 14 3.29 -5.36 -17.16
C PHE A 14 3.69 -6.48 -18.13
N THR A 15 4.37 -6.09 -19.20
CA THR A 15 4.86 -6.97 -20.27
C THR A 15 6.27 -6.56 -20.67
N SER A 16 7.08 -7.52 -21.12
CA SER A 16 8.38 -7.27 -21.73
C SER A 16 8.29 -7.27 -23.25
N LEU A 17 8.96 -6.30 -23.88
CA LEU A 17 9.00 -6.14 -25.35
C LEU A 17 10.27 -6.76 -25.97
N THR A 18 11.28 -7.02 -25.15
CA THR A 18 12.60 -7.55 -25.52
C THR A 18 12.98 -8.73 -24.62
N ASP A 19 13.97 -9.53 -25.03
CA ASP A 19 14.51 -10.63 -24.22
C ASP A 19 15.16 -10.16 -22.91
N ASP A 20 15.42 -8.85 -22.75
CA ASP A 20 16.00 -8.25 -21.54
C ASP A 20 15.02 -8.13 -20.36
N ASP A 21 13.82 -8.71 -20.48
CA ASP A 21 12.73 -8.74 -19.48
C ASP A 21 12.33 -7.36 -18.89
N THR A 22 12.62 -6.29 -19.64
CA THR A 22 12.32 -4.92 -19.22
C THR A 22 10.82 -4.69 -19.21
N ALA A 23 10.29 -4.26 -18.06
CA ALA A 23 8.85 -4.08 -17.87
C ALA A 23 8.30 -2.81 -18.52
N PHE A 24 7.17 -2.97 -19.20
CA PHE A 24 6.35 -1.89 -19.73
C PHE A 24 4.89 -2.08 -19.31
N PRO A 25 4.15 -1.00 -18.98
CA PRO A 25 2.72 -1.10 -18.69
C PRO A 25 1.97 -1.56 -19.95
N SER A 26 1.16 -2.60 -19.82
CA SER A 26 0.43 -3.18 -20.95
C SER A 26 -0.82 -2.36 -21.33
N ASP A 27 -1.40 -1.64 -20.35
CA ASP A 27 -2.59 -0.81 -20.54
C ASP A 27 -2.32 0.63 -20.08
N LEU A 28 -2.02 1.49 -21.07
CA LEU A 28 -1.75 2.91 -20.83
C LEU A 28 -3.02 3.68 -20.44
N GLN A 29 -4.21 3.26 -20.89
CA GLN A 29 -5.46 3.93 -20.54
C GLN A 29 -5.82 3.68 -19.07
N LEU A 30 -5.62 2.46 -18.59
CA LEU A 30 -5.77 2.13 -17.19
C LEU A 30 -4.75 2.88 -16.33
N LEU A 31 -3.50 2.96 -16.77
CA LEU A 31 -2.46 3.74 -16.10
C LEU A 31 -2.84 5.22 -15.96
N GLU A 32 -3.32 5.86 -17.03
CA GLU A 32 -3.81 7.24 -16.99
C GLU A 32 -4.99 7.40 -16.04
N ARG A 33 -5.93 6.45 -16.03
CA ARG A 33 -7.07 6.47 -15.09
C ARG A 33 -6.59 6.39 -13.65
N VAL A 34 -5.68 5.49 -13.34
CA VAL A 34 -5.10 5.34 -11.99
C VAL A 34 -4.34 6.61 -11.60
N ALA A 35 -3.52 7.15 -12.49
CA ALA A 35 -2.79 8.39 -12.27
C ALA A 35 -3.74 9.57 -11.99
N GLY A 36 -4.85 9.67 -12.73
CA GLY A 36 -5.91 10.65 -12.49
C GLY A 36 -6.62 10.46 -11.14
N LEU A 37 -6.85 9.22 -10.69
CA LEU A 37 -7.43 8.95 -9.37
C LEU A 37 -6.48 9.28 -8.23
N LEU A 38 -5.17 9.10 -8.43
CA LEU A 38 -4.11 9.44 -7.48
C LEU A 38 -3.66 10.91 -7.57
N GLN A 39 -4.13 11.64 -8.58
CA GLN A 39 -3.72 13.03 -8.86
C GLN A 39 -2.21 13.16 -9.09
N VAL A 40 -1.62 12.22 -9.84
CA VAL A 40 -0.20 12.22 -10.24
C VAL A 40 -0.06 12.15 -11.75
N CYS A 41 1.12 12.49 -12.27
CA CYS A 41 1.42 12.32 -13.69
C CYS A 41 1.51 10.84 -14.04
N SER A 42 0.93 10.44 -15.19
CA SER A 42 0.99 9.05 -15.68
C SER A 42 2.42 8.63 -16.03
N SER A 43 3.25 9.55 -16.53
CA SER A 43 4.69 9.32 -16.79
C SER A 43 5.44 8.96 -15.51
N ASP A 44 5.16 9.69 -14.43
CA ASP A 44 5.87 9.55 -13.16
C ASP A 44 5.43 8.25 -12.48
N LEU A 45 4.14 7.94 -12.55
CA LEU A 45 3.61 6.66 -12.08
C LEU A 45 4.20 5.48 -12.86
N SER A 46 4.31 5.59 -14.19
CA SER A 46 4.97 4.57 -15.01
C SER A 46 6.42 4.39 -14.57
N SER A 47 7.19 5.48 -14.51
CA SER A 47 8.60 5.44 -14.16
C SER A 47 8.81 4.88 -12.75
N ALA A 48 7.97 5.22 -11.78
CA ALA A 48 8.03 4.70 -10.43
C ALA A 48 7.76 3.19 -10.34
N LEU A 49 6.96 2.64 -11.27
CA LEU A 49 6.63 1.22 -11.30
C LEU A 49 7.60 0.39 -12.15
N THR A 50 8.26 0.99 -13.15
CA THR A 50 9.08 0.26 -14.13
C THR A 50 10.57 0.63 -14.10
N SER A 51 10.98 1.54 -13.22
CA SER A 51 12.39 1.96 -13.09
C SER A 51 12.85 1.86 -11.65
N ASP A 52 14.11 1.48 -11.48
CA ASP A 52 14.80 1.49 -10.20
C ASP A 52 15.95 2.51 -10.28
N VAL A 53 16.12 3.30 -9.23
CA VAL A 53 17.18 4.31 -9.14
C VAL A 53 18.08 3.93 -7.98
N GLN A 54 19.29 3.48 -8.31
CA GLN A 54 20.28 3.06 -7.34
C GLN A 54 21.43 4.05 -7.25
N TYR A 55 21.84 4.36 -6.03
CA TYR A 55 23.00 5.20 -5.77
C TYR A 55 24.24 4.31 -5.60
N PHE A 56 25.21 4.40 -6.52
CA PHE A 56 26.42 3.60 -6.47
C PHE A 56 27.66 4.48 -6.62
N LYS A 57 28.52 4.47 -5.58
CA LYS A 57 29.82 5.17 -5.57
C LYS A 57 29.79 6.68 -5.92
N GLY A 58 28.69 7.37 -5.63
CA GLY A 58 28.55 8.80 -5.95
C GLY A 58 27.64 9.08 -7.13
N ASP A 59 27.35 8.07 -7.97
CA ASP A 59 26.56 8.20 -9.19
C ASP A 59 25.16 7.58 -9.04
N LEU A 60 24.20 8.18 -9.75
CA LEU A 60 22.84 7.68 -9.90
C LEU A 60 22.77 6.74 -11.10
N ILE A 61 22.51 5.46 -10.86
CA ILE A 61 22.28 4.45 -11.89
C ILE A 61 20.77 4.23 -11.97
N THR A 62 20.16 4.58 -13.10
CA THR A 62 18.76 4.25 -13.38
C THR A 62 18.71 2.98 -14.21
N GLY A 63 18.10 1.93 -13.65
CA GLY A 63 17.89 0.65 -14.31
C GLY A 63 16.41 0.41 -14.58
N ALA A 64 16.11 -0.36 -15.63
CA ALA A 64 14.76 -0.84 -15.84
C ALA A 64 14.43 -2.00 -14.89
N GLN A 65 13.19 -2.07 -14.41
CA GLN A 65 12.69 -3.18 -13.59
C GLN A 65 12.27 -4.35 -14.47
N THR A 66 12.32 -5.57 -13.89
CA THR A 66 11.72 -6.75 -14.50
C THR A 66 10.20 -6.71 -14.39
N VAL A 67 9.50 -7.52 -15.19
CA VAL A 67 8.03 -7.63 -15.12
C VAL A 67 7.58 -8.06 -13.72
N GLU A 68 8.26 -9.03 -13.12
CA GLU A 68 7.96 -9.51 -11.76
C GLU A 68 8.17 -8.42 -10.70
N ALA A 69 9.31 -7.69 -10.76
CA ALA A 69 9.59 -6.61 -9.81
C ALA A 69 8.55 -5.48 -9.91
N SER A 70 8.13 -5.14 -11.13
CA SER A 70 7.10 -4.12 -11.37
C SER A 70 5.74 -4.53 -10.82
N GLN A 71 5.37 -5.81 -10.92
CA GLN A 71 4.16 -6.37 -10.30
C GLN A 71 4.22 -6.30 -8.77
N GLN A 72 5.38 -6.62 -8.17
CA GLN A 72 5.56 -6.50 -6.73
C GLN A 72 5.45 -5.04 -6.26
N SER A 73 6.07 -4.11 -6.98
CA SER A 73 5.96 -2.66 -6.72
C SER A 73 4.52 -2.16 -6.81
N ARG A 74 3.74 -2.62 -7.80
CA ARG A 74 2.29 -2.35 -7.90
C ARG A 74 1.52 -2.85 -6.68
N ASP A 75 1.78 -4.08 -6.25
CA ASP A 75 1.08 -4.69 -5.11
C ASP A 75 1.45 -3.99 -3.80
N GLN A 76 2.71 -3.62 -3.63
CA GLN A 76 3.16 -2.81 -2.51
C GLN A 76 2.51 -1.43 -2.51
N LEU A 77 2.42 -0.75 -3.65
CA LEU A 77 1.74 0.53 -3.79
C LEU A 77 0.27 0.42 -3.35
N ALA A 78 -0.45 -0.60 -3.84
CA ALA A 78 -1.84 -0.85 -3.46
C ALA A 78 -1.99 -1.07 -1.94
N LYS A 79 -1.12 -1.90 -1.35
CA LYS A 79 -1.09 -2.16 0.10
C LYS A 79 -0.82 -0.90 0.91
N VAL A 80 0.15 -0.09 0.52
CA VAL A 80 0.51 1.16 1.22
C VAL A 80 -0.65 2.15 1.17
N ILE A 81 -1.29 2.32 0.02
CA ILE A 81 -2.44 3.23 -0.11
C ILE A 81 -3.61 2.75 0.75
N TYR A 82 -3.93 1.46 0.68
CA TYR A 82 -4.99 0.88 1.50
C TYR A 82 -4.70 1.02 3.00
N GLY A 83 -3.47 0.69 3.43
CA GLY A 83 -3.05 0.82 4.81
C GLY A 83 -3.18 2.25 5.33
N ARG A 84 -2.72 3.24 4.55
CA ARG A 84 -2.88 4.67 4.90
C ARG A 84 -4.34 5.10 4.98
N LEU A 85 -5.18 4.64 4.05
CA LEU A 85 -6.62 4.94 4.07
C LEU A 85 -7.28 4.35 5.32
N PHE A 86 -6.96 3.10 5.65
CA PHE A 86 -7.49 2.44 6.84
C PHE A 86 -7.04 3.13 8.12
N SER A 87 -5.74 3.44 8.27
CA SER A 87 -5.22 4.19 9.42
C SER A 87 -5.88 5.56 9.55
N TYR A 88 -6.11 6.27 8.44
CA TYR A 88 -6.83 7.55 8.46
C TYR A 88 -8.25 7.39 8.96
N LEU A 89 -8.99 6.36 8.52
CA LEU A 89 -10.36 6.11 8.95
C LEU A 89 -10.43 5.77 10.45
N VAL A 90 -9.52 4.94 10.95
CA VAL A 90 -9.42 4.60 12.37
C VAL A 90 -9.12 5.85 13.20
N ASN A 91 -8.10 6.62 12.83
CA ASN A 91 -7.73 7.83 13.56
C ASN A 91 -8.85 8.87 13.53
N SER A 92 -9.45 9.12 12.36
CA SER A 92 -10.57 10.06 12.24
C SER A 92 -11.79 9.63 13.05
N THR A 93 -12.03 8.33 13.19
CA THR A 93 -13.12 7.81 14.04
C THR A 93 -12.78 8.01 15.50
N ASN A 94 -11.54 7.71 15.91
CA ASN A 94 -11.07 7.90 17.28
C ASN A 94 -11.13 9.38 17.70
N ASP A 95 -10.68 10.28 16.82
CA ASP A 95 -10.72 11.74 17.05
C ASP A 95 -12.16 12.24 17.24
N TYR A 96 -13.12 11.70 16.47
CA TYR A 96 -14.52 12.06 16.61
C TYR A 96 -15.14 11.51 17.91
N LEU A 97 -14.75 10.30 18.33
CA LEU A 97 -15.25 9.66 19.54
C LEU A 97 -14.67 10.25 20.84
N GLN A 98 -13.48 10.84 20.80
CA GLN A 98 -12.86 11.46 21.98
C GLN A 98 -13.67 12.65 22.53
N GLY A 99 -14.55 13.28 21.73
CA GLY A 99 -15.44 14.36 22.20
C GLY A 99 -14.70 15.65 22.60
N GLN A 100 -15.42 16.78 22.62
CA GLN A 100 -14.88 18.11 22.99
C GLN A 100 -14.74 18.33 24.52
N ASP A 101 -15.05 17.32 25.33
CA ASP A 101 -15.12 17.47 26.79
C ASP A 101 -13.78 17.04 27.40
N ASP A 102 -12.82 17.97 27.38
CA ASP A 102 -11.54 17.95 28.12
C ASP A 102 -11.74 17.97 29.65
N SER A 103 -12.92 17.58 30.14
CA SER A 103 -13.15 17.25 31.54
C SER A 103 -12.47 15.92 31.82
N ALA A 104 -11.14 15.95 31.92
CA ALA A 104 -10.23 14.86 32.23
C ALA A 104 -10.88 13.81 33.14
N GLY A 105 -11.51 12.81 32.53
CA GLY A 105 -11.96 11.62 33.22
C GLY A 105 -10.71 10.93 33.74
N ASP A 106 -10.74 10.50 35.00
CA ASP A 106 -9.65 9.76 35.61
C ASP A 106 -9.23 8.61 34.66
N PRO A 107 -7.96 8.55 34.19
CA PRO A 107 -7.50 7.48 33.31
C PRO A 107 -7.66 6.08 33.94
N ALA A 108 -7.98 6.00 35.24
CA ALA A 108 -8.38 4.78 35.93
C ALA A 108 -9.77 4.21 35.52
N LEU A 109 -10.57 4.92 34.70
CA LEU A 109 -11.93 4.51 34.30
C LEU A 109 -12.08 4.22 32.80
N GLU A 110 -11.09 3.56 32.18
CA GLU A 110 -11.17 3.09 30.79
C GLU A 110 -11.54 1.60 30.71
N ILE A 111 -12.50 1.24 29.86
CA ILE A 111 -12.86 -0.15 29.55
C ILE A 111 -12.59 -0.41 28.06
N GLY A 112 -11.56 -1.19 27.77
CA GLY A 112 -11.24 -1.63 26.42
C GLY A 112 -11.98 -2.92 26.03
N ILE A 113 -12.65 -2.92 24.88
CA ILE A 113 -13.24 -4.13 24.28
C ILE A 113 -12.33 -4.58 23.13
N LEU A 114 -11.85 -5.82 23.20
CA LEU A 114 -10.98 -6.40 22.18
C LEU A 114 -11.78 -7.36 21.29
N ASP A 115 -12.00 -6.97 20.04
CA ASP A 115 -12.58 -7.81 18.98
C ASP A 115 -11.51 -7.99 17.89
N ILE A 116 -10.87 -9.15 17.89
CA ILE A 116 -9.83 -9.51 16.92
C ILE A 116 -10.29 -10.74 16.12
N PHE A 117 -9.92 -10.77 14.84
CA PHE A 117 -10.26 -11.88 13.95
C PHE A 117 -9.70 -13.22 14.50
N GLY A 118 -10.54 -14.26 14.47
CA GLY A 118 -10.14 -15.63 14.80
C GLY A 118 -9.25 -16.25 13.71
N PHE A 119 -8.53 -17.31 14.06
CA PHE A 119 -7.63 -18.03 13.13
C PHE A 119 -8.37 -18.51 11.88
N GLU A 120 -7.89 -18.10 10.70
CA GLU A 120 -8.23 -18.72 9.41
C GLU A 120 -7.08 -19.63 8.97
N GLU A 121 -7.36 -20.92 8.79
CA GLU A 121 -6.37 -21.88 8.26
C GLU A 121 -6.32 -21.77 6.73
N VAL A 122 -5.47 -20.86 6.23
CA VAL A 122 -5.27 -20.66 4.79
C VAL A 122 -3.99 -21.35 4.35
N GLN A 123 -3.98 -22.00 3.18
CA GLN A 123 -2.82 -22.78 2.69
C GLN A 123 -1.51 -21.98 2.55
N ARG A 124 -1.57 -20.65 2.53
CA ARG A 124 -0.41 -19.77 2.40
C ARG A 124 -0.57 -18.55 3.31
N ASN A 125 0.05 -18.63 4.47
CA ASN A 125 0.04 -17.55 5.45
C ASN A 125 1.06 -16.46 5.04
N GLY A 126 0.60 -15.22 4.90
CA GLY A 126 1.48 -14.06 4.68
C GLY A 126 2.24 -13.67 5.96
N PHE A 127 3.38 -12.99 5.84
CA PHE A 127 4.20 -12.55 6.98
C PHE A 127 3.46 -11.68 8.02
N GLU A 128 2.36 -11.03 7.63
CA GLU A 128 1.58 -10.16 8.51
C GLU A 128 0.67 -10.93 9.49
N GLN A 129 0.34 -12.19 9.19
CA GLN A 129 -0.52 -13.00 10.05
C GLN A 129 0.13 -13.37 11.40
N PRO A 130 1.41 -13.79 11.49
CA PRO A 130 2.06 -14.01 12.78
C PRO A 130 2.30 -12.72 13.58
N ASN A 131 2.35 -11.54 12.95
CA ASN A 131 2.58 -10.25 13.65
C ASN A 131 1.40 -9.82 14.53
N ALA A 132 0.18 -10.24 14.20
CA ALA A 132 -0.98 -10.04 15.07
C ALA A 132 -0.81 -10.72 16.45
N PHE A 133 0.05 -11.74 16.54
CA PHE A 133 0.29 -12.52 17.76
C PHE A 133 1.52 -12.03 18.56
N MET A 134 2.51 -11.42 17.90
CA MET A 134 3.74 -10.98 18.57
C MET A 134 3.62 -9.66 19.33
N THR A 135 2.63 -8.82 19.03
CA THR A 135 2.46 -7.50 19.69
C THR A 135 1.89 -7.61 21.12
N PHE A 136 1.50 -8.81 21.58
CA PHE A 136 0.87 -9.02 22.89
C PHE A 136 1.73 -9.82 23.88
N ARG A 137 3.04 -9.95 23.63
CA ARG A 137 3.95 -10.68 24.52
C ARG A 137 4.91 -9.83 25.34
N ASP A 138 4.83 -8.50 25.24
CA ASP A 138 5.60 -7.55 26.05
C ASP A 138 4.68 -6.53 26.73
#